data_AF-A0A7J5XDW5-F1
#
_entry.id   AF-A0A7J5XDW5-F1
#
_cell.length_a   1.000
_cell.length_b   1.000
_cell.length_c   1.000
_cell.angle_alpha   90.00
_cell.angle_beta   90.00
_cell.angle_gamma   90.00
#
_symmetry.space_group_name_H-M   'P 1'
#
loop_
_entity.id
_entity.type
_entity.pdbx_description
1 polymer ?
#
loop_
_entity_poly.entity_id
_entity_poly.type
_entity_poly.pdbx_seq_one_letter_code
_entity_poly.pdbx_strand_id
1 'polypeptide(L)'
;MDTRLSSRLQIILLCVCCTECSTDISCRNEAGEPVDWFIIYKLPTNKIGEVGSGVDYMYLDSSVGSWQMSKYMVNTSQGAIGNTLKQLYTGQAYKSNSSVYALYNDGPPILDYIEGYGHTKGVLLFDHSQGFWLSHSIPHFPSFPERGYLYPSSGKVNGQTALCVTYGYDQFLSIAKQMVYLYPRFYNCSVPAAFTPDLSQLAQLCEGSKPRLASDRNVEHLSSIKGEKFVSFVKSEHFVDDIYTGWVAQALGADLLVESWQRQVNELPSNCSLPKHVMNIKRIRLPGPVLFQSHRDHSKWCVSQAYEDQVTCLGDLNREKMQLWRGGGLVCTFNPLIYKAFRQVVDWYLGC
;
A
#
# COMPACT_ATOMS: atom_id res chain seq x y z
N MET A 1 -76.06 35.01 18.98
CA MET A 1 -74.74 34.98 19.64
C MET A 1 -73.86 34.04 18.82
N ASP A 2 -73.19 34.61 17.83
CA ASP A 2 -72.30 33.87 16.92
C ASP A 2 -70.88 33.85 17.49
N THR A 3 -70.33 32.66 17.72
CA THR A 3 -68.91 32.46 18.03
C THR A 3 -68.24 31.72 16.88
N ARG A 4 -67.51 32.45 16.04
CA ARG A 4 -66.59 31.87 15.04
C ARG A 4 -65.27 31.50 15.72
N LEU A 5 -64.94 30.21 15.72
CA LEU A 5 -63.60 29.71 16.01
C LEU A 5 -62.69 29.99 14.79
N SER A 6 -61.63 30.76 14.98
CA SER A 6 -60.53 30.88 14.01
C SER A 6 -59.38 29.98 14.47
N SER A 7 -59.17 28.86 13.75
CA SER A 7 -58.00 28.02 13.91
C SER A 7 -56.89 28.54 13.00
N ARG A 8 -55.77 28.99 13.58
CA ARG A 8 -54.54 29.31 12.84
C ARG A 8 -53.61 28.10 12.89
N LEU A 9 -53.45 27.43 11.75
CA LEU A 9 -52.49 26.36 11.57
C LEU A 9 -51.10 26.97 11.33
N GLN A 10 -50.19 26.86 12.30
CA GLN A 10 -48.78 27.19 12.13
C GLN A 10 -48.07 25.99 11.51
N ILE A 11 -47.62 26.13 10.26
CA ILE A 11 -46.75 25.17 9.59
C ILE A 11 -45.31 25.51 9.99
N ILE A 12 -44.70 24.68 10.84
CA ILE A 12 -43.27 24.75 11.16
C ILE A 12 -42.53 23.97 10.07
N LEU A 13 -41.88 24.70 9.17
CA LEU A 13 -41.02 24.12 8.14
C LEU A 13 -39.68 23.73 8.78
N LEU A 14 -39.54 22.46 9.15
CA LEU A 14 -38.26 21.90 9.60
C LEU A 14 -37.32 21.86 8.38
N CYS A 15 -36.46 22.88 8.25
CA CYS A 15 -35.42 22.88 7.24
C CYS A 15 -34.34 21.88 7.69
N VAL A 16 -34.47 20.63 7.26
CA VAL A 16 -33.41 19.64 7.36
C VAL A 16 -32.33 20.08 6.39
N CYS A 17 -31.35 20.85 6.87
CA CYS A 17 -30.08 21.01 6.19
C CYS A 17 -29.42 19.63 6.13
N CYS A 18 -29.71 18.87 5.07
CA CYS A 18 -28.81 17.83 4.60
C CYS A 18 -27.57 18.56 4.09
N THR A 19 -26.67 18.95 4.99
CA THR A 19 -25.27 19.10 4.60
C THR A 19 -24.88 17.74 4.07
N GLU A 20 -24.70 17.63 2.76
CA GLU A 20 -23.91 16.53 2.19
C GLU A 20 -22.56 16.61 2.89
N CYS A 21 -22.39 15.81 3.93
CA CYS A 21 -21.12 15.65 4.59
C CYS A 21 -20.30 14.85 3.58
N SER A 22 -19.59 15.58 2.71
CA SER A 22 -18.60 14.99 1.83
C SER A 22 -17.63 14.26 2.76
N THR A 23 -17.74 12.94 2.80
CA THR A 23 -16.90 12.13 3.68
C THR A 23 -15.50 12.16 3.11
N ASP A 24 -14.53 12.68 3.89
CA ASP A 24 -13.16 12.80 3.42
C ASP A 24 -12.60 11.46 2.92
N ILE A 25 -11.92 11.50 1.77
CA ILE A 25 -11.23 10.35 1.20
C ILE A 25 -10.09 9.95 2.14
N SER A 26 -10.11 8.70 2.62
CA SER A 26 -9.13 8.23 3.62
C SER A 26 -8.99 6.71 3.62
N CYS A 27 -7.90 6.21 4.21
CA CYS A 27 -7.83 4.81 4.63
C CYS A 27 -8.92 4.51 5.65
N ARG A 28 -9.59 3.37 5.52
CA ARG A 28 -10.68 2.93 6.41
C ARG A 28 -10.26 1.68 7.17
N ASN A 29 -10.50 1.64 8.48
CA ASN A 29 -10.24 0.46 9.29
C ASN A 29 -11.27 -0.67 9.04
N GLU A 30 -11.15 -1.75 9.81
CA GLU A 30 -12.06 -2.90 9.77
C GLU A 30 -13.53 -2.51 10.03
N ALA A 31 -13.79 -1.47 10.81
CA ALA A 31 -15.12 -0.95 11.12
C ALA A 31 -15.65 0.09 10.10
N GLY A 32 -14.81 0.52 9.15
CA GLY A 32 -15.16 1.54 8.14
C GLY A 32 -14.90 2.98 8.59
N GLU A 33 -14.22 3.18 9.71
CA GLU A 33 -13.86 4.49 10.24
C GLU A 33 -12.56 4.99 9.61
N PRO A 34 -12.39 6.31 9.39
CA PRO A 34 -11.13 6.88 8.92
C PRO A 34 -9.96 6.56 9.86
N VAL A 35 -8.83 6.15 9.30
CA VAL A 35 -7.57 5.97 10.03
C VAL A 35 -6.40 6.62 9.30
N ASP A 36 -5.38 6.97 10.07
CA ASP A 36 -4.17 7.60 9.53
C ASP A 36 -3.38 6.65 8.64
N TRP A 37 -3.24 5.39 9.09
CA TRP A 37 -2.65 4.32 8.32
C TRP A 37 -3.18 2.97 8.82
N PHE A 38 -3.13 1.96 7.95
CA PHE A 38 -3.24 0.56 8.35
C PHE A 38 -2.33 -0.32 7.50
N ILE A 39 -2.01 -1.50 8.03
CA ILE A 39 -1.26 -2.54 7.36
C ILE A 39 -2.06 -3.83 7.47
N ILE A 40 -2.15 -4.57 6.37
CA ILE A 40 -2.59 -5.96 6.41
C ILE A 40 -1.47 -6.92 6.05
N TYR A 41 -1.52 -8.11 6.63
CA TYR A 41 -0.70 -9.25 6.27
C TYR A 41 -1.60 -10.43 5.96
N LYS A 42 -1.91 -10.62 4.67
CA LYS A 42 -2.67 -11.78 4.20
C LYS A 42 -1.84 -13.04 4.32
N LEU A 43 -2.44 -14.09 4.87
CA LEU A 43 -1.79 -15.36 5.12
C LEU A 43 -1.74 -16.23 3.85
N PRO A 44 -0.68 -17.04 3.65
CA PRO A 44 -0.63 -18.00 2.55
C PRO A 44 -1.62 -19.15 2.76
N THR A 45 -2.00 -19.81 1.66
CA THR A 45 -2.75 -21.08 1.71
C THR A 45 -1.93 -22.17 2.42
N ASN A 46 -0.64 -22.30 2.08
CA ASN A 46 0.21 -23.34 2.65
C ASN A 46 1.05 -22.76 3.80
N LYS A 47 0.78 -23.22 5.01
CA LYS A 47 1.54 -22.91 6.23
C LYS A 47 2.27 -24.17 6.71
N ILE A 48 3.22 -24.02 7.63
CA ILE A 48 3.86 -25.17 8.25
C ILE A 48 2.85 -25.84 9.18
N GLY A 49 2.52 -27.09 8.89
CA GLY A 49 1.59 -27.90 9.69
C GLY A 49 0.11 -27.67 9.41
N GLU A 50 -0.26 -26.78 8.48
CA GLU A 50 -1.67 -26.44 8.20
C GLU A 50 -1.87 -25.91 6.77
N VAL A 51 -3.02 -26.22 6.17
CA VAL A 51 -3.51 -25.60 4.93
C VAL A 51 -4.66 -24.67 5.29
N GLY A 52 -4.48 -23.36 5.10
CA GLY A 52 -5.50 -22.33 5.35
C GLY A 52 -6.30 -21.93 4.11
N SER A 53 -7.21 -20.98 4.30
CA SER A 53 -8.08 -20.46 3.22
C SER A 53 -7.32 -19.67 2.14
N GLY A 54 -6.16 -19.08 2.49
CA GLY A 54 -5.41 -18.15 1.66
C GLY A 54 -6.01 -16.75 1.54
N VAL A 55 -7.10 -16.47 2.26
CA VAL A 55 -7.81 -15.17 2.25
C VAL A 55 -7.94 -14.55 3.65
N ASP A 56 -7.55 -15.28 4.70
CA ASP A 56 -7.40 -14.73 6.04
C ASP A 56 -6.23 -13.75 6.10
N TYR A 57 -6.31 -12.74 6.97
CA TYR A 57 -5.25 -11.75 7.14
C TYR A 57 -5.13 -11.25 8.58
N MET A 58 -3.91 -10.86 8.94
CA MET A 58 -3.63 -10.06 10.13
C MET A 58 -3.82 -8.57 9.80
N TYR A 59 -4.31 -7.81 10.76
CA TYR A 59 -4.58 -6.40 10.69
C TYR A 59 -3.75 -5.64 11.73
N LEU A 60 -3.26 -4.46 11.35
CA LEU A 60 -2.57 -3.51 12.23
C LEU A 60 -2.93 -2.10 11.81
N ASP A 61 -3.26 -1.25 12.78
CA ASP A 61 -3.38 0.19 12.61
C ASP A 61 -2.89 0.90 13.88
N SER A 62 -2.98 2.23 13.87
CA SER A 62 -2.62 3.08 15.01
C SER A 62 -3.43 2.81 16.30
N SER A 63 -4.61 2.19 16.21
CA SER A 63 -5.52 1.98 17.34
C SER A 63 -5.36 0.62 18.03
N VAL A 64 -4.97 -0.43 17.29
CA VAL A 64 -4.85 -1.80 17.84
C VAL A 64 -3.46 -2.12 18.39
N GLY A 65 -2.42 -1.41 17.95
CA GLY A 65 -1.05 -1.45 18.50
C GLY A 65 -0.27 -2.77 18.35
N SER A 66 -0.89 -3.83 17.82
CA SER A 66 -0.25 -5.13 17.52
C SER A 66 -1.07 -5.90 16.48
N TRP A 67 -0.46 -6.92 15.86
CA TRP A 67 -1.16 -7.76 14.89
C TRP A 67 -2.38 -8.44 15.50
N GLN A 68 -3.54 -8.24 14.88
CA GLN A 68 -4.78 -8.94 15.21
C GLN A 68 -5.26 -9.75 14.03
N MET A 69 -5.76 -10.96 14.27
CA MET A 69 -6.44 -11.72 13.22
C MET A 69 -7.73 -10.99 12.84
N SER A 70 -7.91 -10.67 11.56
CA SER A 70 -9.15 -10.04 11.10
C SER A 70 -10.32 -11.02 11.22
N LYS A 71 -11.51 -10.47 11.50
CA LYS A 71 -12.78 -11.21 11.40
C LYS A 71 -13.33 -11.27 9.96
N TYR A 72 -12.74 -10.51 9.04
CA TYR A 72 -13.09 -10.48 7.63
C TYR A 72 -12.04 -11.23 6.82
N MET A 73 -12.39 -11.55 5.57
CA MET A 73 -11.47 -12.13 4.61
C MET A 73 -11.16 -11.10 3.52
N VAL A 74 -9.93 -11.10 3.02
CA VAL A 74 -9.47 -10.12 2.01
C VAL A 74 -10.24 -10.25 0.69
N ASN A 75 -10.92 -11.37 0.45
CA ASN A 75 -11.76 -11.55 -0.74
C ASN A 75 -13.19 -11.03 -0.58
N THR A 76 -13.51 -10.32 0.50
CA THR A 76 -14.81 -9.69 0.73
C THR A 76 -14.70 -8.17 0.56
N SER A 77 -15.82 -7.51 0.26
CA SER A 77 -15.91 -6.05 0.22
C SER A 77 -15.98 -5.40 1.62
N GLN A 78 -15.78 -6.19 2.67
CA GLN A 78 -15.70 -5.77 4.06
C GLN A 78 -14.24 -5.82 4.56
N GLY A 79 -13.99 -5.29 5.75
CA GLY A 79 -12.63 -5.15 6.27
C GLY A 79 -11.87 -3.98 5.65
N ALA A 80 -10.65 -3.71 6.13
CA ALA A 80 -9.98 -2.44 5.86
C ALA A 80 -9.76 -2.13 4.37
N ILE A 81 -9.29 -3.10 3.57
CA ILE A 81 -9.12 -2.89 2.12
C ILE A 81 -10.48 -2.69 1.44
N GLY A 82 -11.46 -3.54 1.72
CA GLY A 82 -12.80 -3.45 1.14
C GLY A 82 -13.48 -2.11 1.45
N ASN A 83 -13.45 -1.70 2.72
CA ASN A 83 -13.98 -0.43 3.19
C ASN A 83 -13.27 0.77 2.54
N THR A 84 -11.95 0.70 2.39
CA THR A 84 -11.14 1.77 1.77
C THR A 84 -11.49 1.91 0.28
N LEU A 85 -11.47 0.81 -0.47
CA LEU A 85 -11.76 0.83 -1.92
C LEU A 85 -13.23 1.05 -2.25
N LYS A 86 -14.14 0.90 -1.29
CA LYS A 86 -15.56 1.26 -1.45
C LYS A 86 -15.74 2.72 -1.85
N GLN A 87 -14.88 3.62 -1.39
CA GLN A 87 -14.89 5.04 -1.76
C GLN A 87 -14.65 5.23 -3.27
N LEU A 88 -13.77 4.42 -3.87
CA LEU A 88 -13.58 4.40 -5.32
C LEU A 88 -14.79 3.78 -6.02
N TYR A 89 -15.17 2.56 -5.61
CA TYR A 89 -16.16 1.75 -6.33
C TYR A 89 -17.60 2.21 -6.10
N THR A 90 -18.13 2.00 -4.90
CA THR A 90 -19.52 2.35 -4.58
C THR A 90 -19.70 3.85 -4.42
N GLY A 91 -18.66 4.56 -3.95
CA GLY A 91 -18.63 6.02 -3.94
C GLY A 91 -18.51 6.65 -5.33
N GLN A 92 -18.28 5.83 -6.38
CA GLN A 92 -18.22 6.26 -7.78
C GLN A 92 -17.20 7.38 -8.03
N ALA A 93 -16.16 7.49 -7.20
CA ALA A 93 -15.13 8.52 -7.37
C ALA A 93 -14.42 8.41 -8.73
N TYR A 94 -14.40 7.21 -9.32
CA TYR A 94 -13.87 7.00 -10.68
C TYR A 94 -14.66 7.71 -11.80
N LYS A 95 -15.90 8.13 -11.53
CA LYS A 95 -16.71 8.95 -12.44
C LYS A 95 -16.67 10.44 -12.09
N SER A 96 -15.99 10.81 -11.00
CA SER A 96 -15.93 12.19 -10.55
C SER A 96 -14.81 12.95 -11.25
N ASN A 97 -15.05 14.24 -11.51
CA ASN A 97 -14.02 15.19 -11.91
C ASN A 97 -13.42 15.96 -10.71
N SER A 98 -13.89 15.69 -9.49
CA SER A 98 -13.44 16.34 -8.25
C SER A 98 -12.32 15.57 -7.53
N SER A 99 -11.90 14.42 -8.05
CA SER A 99 -10.88 13.57 -7.44
C SER A 99 -9.98 12.94 -8.50
N VAL A 100 -8.73 12.71 -8.14
CA VAL A 100 -7.77 11.91 -8.91
C VAL A 100 -7.83 10.47 -8.42
N TYR A 101 -7.75 9.52 -9.34
CA TYR A 101 -7.48 8.13 -8.96
C TYR A 101 -6.55 7.45 -9.97
N ALA A 102 -5.79 6.49 -9.48
CA ALA A 102 -4.94 5.67 -10.32
C ALA A 102 -4.81 4.25 -9.76
N LEU A 103 -5.07 3.27 -10.61
CA LEU A 103 -4.86 1.85 -10.32
C LEU A 103 -3.66 1.36 -11.12
N TYR A 104 -2.67 0.80 -10.42
CA TYR A 104 -1.47 0.28 -11.06
C TYR A 104 -1.09 -1.10 -10.55
N ASN A 105 -0.57 -1.90 -11.47
CA ASN A 105 -0.03 -3.23 -11.20
C ASN A 105 0.76 -3.66 -12.43
N ASP A 106 1.97 -4.18 -12.26
CA ASP A 106 2.76 -4.72 -13.38
C ASP A 106 2.13 -5.96 -14.01
N GLY A 107 1.37 -6.73 -13.23
CA GLY A 107 0.46 -7.77 -13.69
C GLY A 107 -0.99 -7.41 -13.35
N PRO A 108 -1.65 -6.50 -14.11
CA PRO A 108 -3.00 -6.03 -13.81
C PRO A 108 -4.07 -7.13 -14.01
N PRO A 109 -5.29 -6.94 -13.50
CA PRO A 109 -6.37 -7.91 -13.71
C PRO A 109 -6.71 -8.04 -15.19
N ILE A 110 -6.96 -9.26 -15.67
CA ILE A 110 -7.51 -9.59 -17.01
C ILE A 110 -6.59 -9.26 -18.19
N LEU A 111 -5.64 -8.34 -18.05
CA LEU A 111 -4.69 -8.00 -19.11
C LEU A 111 -3.42 -8.84 -19.02
N ASP A 112 -2.79 -9.06 -20.17
CA ASP A 112 -1.52 -9.76 -20.26
C ASP A 112 -0.38 -8.98 -19.59
N TYR A 113 0.58 -9.73 -19.04
CA TYR A 113 1.81 -9.16 -18.51
C TYR A 113 2.66 -8.56 -19.64
N ILE A 114 3.21 -7.36 -19.41
CA ILE A 114 4.12 -6.70 -20.34
C ILE A 114 5.35 -6.22 -19.58
N GLU A 115 6.51 -6.34 -20.23
CA GLU A 115 7.78 -5.89 -19.67
C GLU A 115 7.94 -4.36 -19.78
N GLY A 116 8.98 -3.82 -19.15
CA GLY A 116 9.33 -2.39 -19.22
C GLY A 116 8.73 -1.51 -18.13
N TYR A 117 7.81 -2.03 -17.31
CA TYR A 117 7.25 -1.33 -16.14
C TYR A 117 7.89 -1.80 -14.83
N GLY A 118 7.91 -0.91 -13.83
CA GLY A 118 8.39 -1.24 -12.49
C GLY A 118 7.58 -2.33 -11.81
N HIS A 119 8.17 -3.04 -10.85
CA HIS A 119 7.51 -4.12 -10.09
C HIS A 119 6.58 -3.60 -8.99
N THR A 120 5.76 -2.60 -9.29
CA THR A 120 5.00 -1.87 -8.28
C THR A 120 3.50 -2.04 -8.49
N LYS A 121 2.72 -1.99 -7.40
CA LYS A 121 1.27 -2.19 -7.41
C LYS A 121 0.60 -1.36 -6.34
N GLY A 122 -0.58 -0.82 -6.63
CA GLY A 122 -1.31 -0.02 -5.67
C GLY A 122 -2.45 0.80 -6.24
N VAL A 123 -2.97 1.66 -5.36
CA VAL A 123 -4.11 2.55 -5.61
C VAL A 123 -3.82 3.92 -5.05
N LEU A 124 -4.08 4.94 -5.86
CA LEU A 124 -4.22 6.33 -5.42
C LEU A 124 -5.69 6.72 -5.54
N LEU A 125 -6.23 7.40 -4.54
CA LEU A 125 -7.49 8.13 -4.63
C LEU A 125 -7.40 9.33 -3.70
N PHE A 126 -7.58 10.53 -4.23
CA PHE A 126 -7.50 11.78 -3.46
C PHE A 126 -8.22 12.94 -4.16
N ASP A 127 -8.57 13.96 -3.37
CA ASP A 127 -9.05 15.25 -3.83
C ASP A 127 -8.10 16.38 -3.36
N HIS A 128 -8.50 17.65 -3.51
CA HIS A 128 -7.69 18.79 -3.08
C HIS A 128 -7.56 18.94 -1.55
N SER A 129 -8.30 18.18 -0.77
CA SER A 129 -8.16 18.11 0.69
C SER A 129 -7.18 17.01 1.06
N GLN A 130 -7.54 15.77 0.74
CA GLN A 130 -6.79 14.59 1.19
C GLN A 130 -7.13 13.35 0.36
N GLY A 131 -6.45 12.25 0.68
CA GLY A 131 -6.79 10.94 0.16
C GLY A 131 -5.93 9.84 0.73
N PHE A 132 -5.85 8.72 0.02
CA PHE A 132 -4.98 7.63 0.41
C PHE A 132 -4.07 7.14 -0.71
N TRP A 133 -2.92 6.61 -0.30
CA TRP A 133 -2.09 5.75 -1.12
C TRP A 133 -2.07 4.35 -0.48
N LEU A 134 -2.55 3.36 -1.24
CA LEU A 134 -2.52 1.95 -0.87
C LEU A 134 -1.46 1.23 -1.73
N SER A 135 -0.31 0.91 -1.16
CA SER A 135 0.72 0.08 -1.79
C SER A 135 0.56 -1.37 -1.37
N HIS A 136 0.73 -2.34 -2.29
CA HIS A 136 0.52 -3.76 -1.97
C HIS A 136 1.33 -4.73 -2.85
N SER A 137 1.43 -5.98 -2.41
CA SER A 137 2.12 -7.04 -3.18
C SER A 137 1.21 -7.99 -3.98
N ILE A 138 -0.09 -7.67 -4.08
CA ILE A 138 -1.12 -8.53 -4.70
C ILE A 138 -1.15 -8.40 -6.24
N PRO A 139 -0.76 -9.43 -7.03
CA PRO A 139 -0.85 -9.40 -8.48
C PRO A 139 -2.33 -9.50 -8.91
N HIS A 140 -2.67 -8.94 -10.06
CA HIS A 140 -4.02 -8.91 -10.62
C HIS A 140 -5.06 -8.23 -9.71
N PHE A 141 -4.62 -7.33 -8.85
CA PHE A 141 -5.44 -6.56 -7.93
C PHE A 141 -5.06 -5.07 -7.99
N PRO A 142 -5.99 -4.15 -7.75
CA PRO A 142 -7.43 -4.39 -7.62
C PRO A 142 -8.11 -4.64 -8.97
N SER A 143 -9.43 -4.81 -8.98
CA SER A 143 -10.24 -4.91 -10.20
C SER A 143 -10.58 -3.54 -10.77
N PHE A 144 -10.92 -3.51 -12.07
CA PHE A 144 -11.49 -2.35 -12.73
C PHE A 144 -12.72 -1.81 -11.97
N PRO A 145 -12.87 -0.48 -11.82
CA PRO A 145 -13.93 0.10 -11.00
C PRO A 145 -15.36 -0.36 -11.35
N GLU A 146 -15.63 -0.58 -12.64
CA GLU A 146 -16.94 -1.03 -13.15
C GLU A 146 -17.32 -2.44 -12.68
N ARG A 147 -16.33 -3.24 -12.25
CA ARG A 147 -16.53 -4.58 -11.71
C ARG A 147 -16.67 -4.62 -10.19
N GLY A 148 -16.50 -3.48 -9.52
CA GLY A 148 -16.48 -3.40 -8.06
C GLY A 148 -15.29 -4.14 -7.45
N TYR A 149 -15.39 -4.50 -6.17
CA TYR A 149 -14.33 -5.20 -5.45
C TYR A 149 -14.26 -6.68 -5.82
N LEU A 150 -13.15 -7.11 -6.43
CA LEU A 150 -12.85 -8.51 -6.70
C LEU A 150 -11.42 -8.84 -6.32
N TYR A 151 -11.26 -9.90 -5.53
CA TYR A 151 -9.95 -10.41 -5.15
C TYR A 151 -9.53 -11.56 -6.07
N PRO A 152 -8.32 -11.53 -6.65
CA PRO A 152 -7.89 -12.52 -7.63
C PRO A 152 -7.69 -13.90 -7.00
N SER A 153 -8.09 -14.95 -7.70
CA SER A 153 -7.89 -16.34 -7.25
C SER A 153 -6.42 -16.68 -7.05
N SER A 154 -5.53 -16.17 -7.91
CA SER A 154 -4.08 -16.30 -7.79
C SER A 154 -3.50 -15.63 -6.55
N GLY A 155 -4.16 -14.57 -6.04
CA GLY A 155 -3.78 -13.87 -4.81
C GLY A 155 -3.99 -14.70 -3.53
N LYS A 156 -4.58 -15.90 -3.61
CA LYS A 156 -4.80 -16.76 -2.43
C LYS A 156 -3.54 -17.50 -1.98
N VAL A 157 -2.68 -17.84 -2.93
CA VAL A 157 -1.61 -18.84 -2.74
C VAL A 157 -0.56 -18.41 -1.72
N ASN A 158 -0.01 -17.22 -1.88
CA ASN A 158 1.14 -16.73 -1.11
C ASN A 158 0.75 -15.65 -0.10
N GLY A 159 1.55 -15.47 0.95
CA GLY A 159 1.41 -14.35 1.89
C GLY A 159 1.59 -13.01 1.17
N GLN A 160 0.90 -11.96 1.60
CA GLN A 160 0.94 -10.64 0.94
C GLN A 160 0.74 -9.53 1.96
N THR A 161 1.36 -8.37 1.70
CA THR A 161 1.18 -7.18 2.52
C THR A 161 0.53 -6.07 1.72
N ALA A 162 -0.18 -5.20 2.42
CA ALA A 162 -0.62 -3.91 1.90
C ALA A 162 -0.48 -2.85 3.00
N LEU A 163 0.01 -1.68 2.63
CA LEU A 163 0.09 -0.48 3.47
C LEU A 163 -0.82 0.58 2.86
N CYS A 164 -1.78 1.06 3.65
CA CYS A 164 -2.57 2.24 3.33
C CYS A 164 -2.16 3.38 4.25
N VAL A 165 -1.90 4.55 3.69
CA VAL A 165 -1.68 5.78 4.47
C VAL A 165 -2.57 6.89 3.92
N THR A 166 -3.22 7.62 4.83
CA THR A 166 -4.00 8.82 4.54
C THR A 166 -3.07 10.02 4.53
N TYR A 167 -3.09 10.77 3.44
CA TYR A 167 -2.21 11.91 3.19
C TYR A 167 -3.01 13.17 2.86
N GLY A 168 -2.46 14.34 3.21
CA GLY A 168 -2.92 15.62 2.66
C GLY A 168 -2.56 15.76 1.18
N TYR A 169 -3.26 16.64 0.46
CA TYR A 169 -3.06 16.86 -0.97
C TYR A 169 -1.60 17.19 -1.36
N ASP A 170 -0.91 17.99 -0.55
CA ASP A 170 0.48 18.42 -0.77
C ASP A 170 1.45 17.23 -0.87
N GLN A 171 1.21 16.17 -0.11
CA GLN A 171 2.03 14.96 -0.12
C GLN A 171 1.90 14.20 -1.44
N PHE A 172 0.75 14.28 -2.12
CA PHE A 172 0.55 13.65 -3.42
C PHE A 172 1.41 14.27 -4.53
N LEU A 173 1.90 15.51 -4.36
CA LEU A 173 2.88 16.10 -5.27
C LEU A 173 4.22 15.36 -5.18
N SER A 174 4.68 15.03 -3.97
CA SER A 174 5.87 14.19 -3.77
C SER A 174 5.64 12.75 -4.21
N ILE A 175 4.47 12.16 -3.92
CA ILE A 175 4.14 10.81 -4.38
C ILE A 175 4.11 10.76 -5.92
N ALA A 176 3.56 11.77 -6.61
CA ALA A 176 3.56 11.84 -8.07
C ALA A 176 4.98 11.87 -8.65
N LYS A 177 5.93 12.59 -8.02
CA LYS A 177 7.35 12.54 -8.39
C LYS A 177 7.91 11.14 -8.25
N GLN A 178 7.62 10.45 -7.13
CA GLN A 178 8.06 9.07 -6.91
C GLN A 178 7.53 8.10 -7.98
N MET A 179 6.28 8.28 -8.43
CA MET A 179 5.68 7.46 -9.49
C MET A 179 6.45 7.54 -10.81
N VAL A 180 7.11 8.65 -11.11
CA VAL A 180 7.95 8.76 -12.32
C VAL A 180 9.12 7.79 -12.29
N TYR A 181 9.77 7.63 -11.14
CA TYR A 181 10.89 6.68 -10.95
C TYR A 181 10.42 5.24 -10.92
N LEU A 182 9.29 4.98 -10.25
CA LEU A 182 8.67 3.65 -10.21
C LEU A 182 8.26 3.19 -11.61
N TYR A 183 7.82 4.13 -12.46
CA TYR A 183 7.22 3.88 -13.77
C TYR A 183 6.17 2.75 -13.72
N PRO A 184 5.08 2.96 -12.94
CA PRO A 184 4.04 1.97 -12.74
C PRO A 184 3.25 1.74 -14.03
N ARG A 185 2.73 0.52 -14.20
CA ARG A 185 1.74 0.25 -15.23
C ARG A 185 0.36 0.66 -14.73
N PHE A 186 -0.04 1.90 -15.00
CA PHE A 186 -1.42 2.32 -14.81
C PHE A 186 -2.32 1.62 -15.83
N TYR A 187 -3.32 0.88 -15.34
CA TYR A 187 -4.30 0.19 -16.18
C TYR A 187 -5.69 0.83 -16.12
N ASN A 188 -5.91 1.72 -15.15
CA ASN A 188 -7.07 2.58 -15.07
C ASN A 188 -6.68 3.82 -14.26
N CYS A 189 -6.75 5.01 -14.85
CA CYS A 189 -6.36 6.26 -14.21
C CYS A 189 -7.20 7.42 -14.73
N SER A 190 -7.48 8.38 -13.85
CA SER A 190 -8.04 9.68 -14.21
C SER A 190 -7.34 10.78 -13.41
N VAL A 191 -6.82 11.78 -14.13
CA VAL A 191 -6.34 13.04 -13.57
C VAL A 191 -7.16 14.17 -14.21
N PRO A 192 -8.23 14.65 -13.55
CA PRO A 192 -9.06 15.71 -14.09
C PRO A 192 -8.28 17.01 -14.31
N ALA A 193 -8.73 17.84 -15.26
CA ALA A 193 -8.02 19.06 -15.68
C ALA A 193 -7.71 20.04 -14.53
N ALA A 194 -8.52 20.06 -13.47
CA ALA A 194 -8.30 20.88 -12.28
C ALA A 194 -7.00 20.52 -11.52
N PHE A 195 -6.54 19.27 -11.64
CA PHE A 195 -5.36 18.76 -10.96
C PHE A 195 -4.10 18.81 -11.83
N THR A 196 -4.25 18.91 -13.15
CA THR A 196 -3.13 18.87 -14.11
C THR A 196 -2.03 19.91 -13.87
N PRO A 197 -2.32 21.18 -13.46
CA PRO A 197 -1.26 22.15 -13.19
C PRO A 197 -0.25 21.67 -12.14
N ASP A 198 -0.73 20.99 -11.09
CA ASP A 198 0.10 20.50 -9.99
C ASP A 198 0.62 19.07 -10.23
N LEU A 199 -0.12 18.27 -11.01
CA LEU A 199 0.11 16.83 -11.19
C LEU A 199 0.38 16.44 -12.66
N SER A 200 1.02 17.32 -13.42
CA SER A 200 1.33 17.11 -14.84
C SER A 200 2.11 15.81 -15.12
N GLN A 201 3.05 15.43 -14.26
CA GLN A 201 3.80 14.17 -14.39
C GLN A 201 2.93 12.94 -14.19
N LEU A 202 1.97 13.00 -13.26
CA LEU A 202 1.02 11.91 -13.05
C LEU A 202 0.07 11.78 -14.25
N ALA A 203 -0.41 12.90 -14.79
CA ALA A 203 -1.23 12.91 -16.00
C ALA A 203 -0.48 12.27 -17.20
N GLN A 204 0.79 12.63 -17.41
CA GLN A 204 1.62 12.02 -18.45
C GLN A 204 1.76 10.50 -18.28
N LEU A 205 2.00 10.01 -17.06
CA LEU A 205 2.06 8.58 -16.79
C LEU A 205 0.73 7.87 -17.09
N CYS A 206 -0.39 8.51 -16.78
CA CYS A 206 -1.73 7.96 -17.05
C CYS A 206 -2.06 7.89 -18.54
N GLU A 207 -1.45 8.75 -19.36
CA GLU A 207 -1.48 8.69 -20.82
C GLU A 207 -0.46 7.68 -21.41
N GLY A 208 0.31 6.99 -20.56
CA GLY A 208 1.32 6.01 -20.97
C GLY A 208 2.66 6.61 -21.38
N SER A 209 2.89 7.90 -21.12
CA SER A 209 4.17 8.54 -21.35
C SER A 209 5.13 8.27 -20.19
N LYS A 210 6.42 8.06 -20.50
CA LYS A 210 7.50 7.97 -19.51
C LYS A 210 8.21 9.31 -19.37
N PRO A 211 7.99 10.09 -18.30
CA PRO A 211 8.70 11.34 -18.11
C PRO A 211 10.21 11.10 -17.95
N ARG A 212 11.01 12.07 -18.39
CA ARG A 212 12.47 11.98 -18.28
C ARG A 212 12.91 12.04 -16.82
N LEU A 213 13.79 11.13 -16.44
CA LEU A 213 14.38 11.10 -15.10
C LEU A 213 15.61 12.01 -14.99
N ALA A 214 15.76 12.68 -13.84
CA ALA A 214 16.94 13.47 -13.51
C ALA A 214 18.07 12.62 -12.90
N SER A 215 17.72 11.48 -12.31
CA SER A 215 18.60 10.52 -11.63
C SER A 215 18.02 9.11 -11.81
N ASP A 216 18.74 8.09 -11.38
CA ASP A 216 18.28 6.69 -11.38
C ASP A 216 17.46 6.32 -10.12
N ARG A 217 17.42 7.20 -9.11
CA ARG A 217 16.72 7.00 -7.84
C ARG A 217 16.33 8.31 -7.17
N ASN A 218 15.33 8.29 -6.28
CA ASN A 218 14.88 9.45 -5.51
C ASN A 218 14.37 9.09 -4.11
N VAL A 219 14.50 10.04 -3.18
CA VAL A 219 13.95 9.93 -1.81
C VAL A 219 13.02 11.10 -1.55
N GLU A 220 11.84 10.81 -1.02
CA GLU A 220 10.90 11.81 -0.54
C GLU A 220 10.53 11.52 0.92
N HIS A 221 10.44 12.57 1.73
CA HIS A 221 9.93 12.49 3.10
C HIS A 221 8.43 12.80 3.06
N LEU A 222 7.63 11.85 3.54
CA LEU A 222 6.18 11.96 3.55
C LEU A 222 5.68 12.07 4.99
N SER A 223 4.56 12.76 5.16
CA SER A 223 3.86 12.89 6.45
C SER A 223 2.40 12.55 6.25
N SER A 224 1.88 11.59 7.01
CA SER A 224 0.44 11.30 7.00
C SER A 224 -0.38 12.49 7.51
N ILE A 225 -1.71 12.41 7.37
CA ILE A 225 -2.62 13.47 7.81
C ILE A 225 -2.59 13.70 9.33
N LYS A 226 -2.20 12.69 10.14
CA LYS A 226 -1.95 12.84 11.58
C LYS A 226 -0.48 13.05 11.94
N GLY A 227 0.40 13.20 10.95
CA GLY A 227 1.80 13.59 11.14
C GLY A 227 2.79 12.44 11.33
N GLU A 228 2.37 11.19 11.16
CA GLU A 228 3.27 10.02 11.12
C GLU A 228 4.27 10.18 9.97
N LYS A 229 5.54 9.85 10.22
CA LYS A 229 6.62 10.12 9.27
C LYS A 229 6.97 8.87 8.48
N PHE A 230 7.04 9.05 7.17
CA PHE A 230 7.46 8.02 6.24
C PHE A 230 8.59 8.55 5.36
N VAL A 231 9.43 7.64 4.87
CA VAL A 231 10.47 7.92 3.88
C VAL A 231 10.24 7.00 2.69
N SER A 232 9.97 7.58 1.53
CA SER A 232 9.77 6.85 0.28
C SER A 232 11.08 6.79 -0.48
N PHE A 233 11.64 5.58 -0.61
CA PHE A 233 12.80 5.29 -1.46
C PHE A 233 12.32 4.67 -2.76
N VAL A 234 12.68 5.24 -3.91
CA VAL A 234 12.34 4.67 -5.21
C VAL A 234 13.53 4.65 -6.13
N LYS A 235 13.65 3.57 -6.91
CA LYS A 235 14.62 3.43 -7.99
C LYS A 235 13.91 3.23 -9.32
N SER A 236 14.55 3.64 -10.40
CA SER A 236 14.20 3.26 -11.77
C SER A 236 14.95 2.00 -12.19
N GLU A 237 14.72 1.54 -13.42
CA GLU A 237 15.46 0.42 -14.01
C GLU A 237 16.95 0.68 -14.22
N HIS A 238 17.39 1.94 -14.12
CA HIS A 238 18.79 2.33 -14.34
C HIS A 238 19.67 2.19 -13.10
N PHE A 239 19.07 2.15 -11.91
CA PHE A 239 19.81 1.83 -10.69
C PHE A 239 19.87 0.31 -10.57
N VAL A 240 21.02 -0.30 -10.81
CA VAL A 240 21.11 -1.77 -11.00
C VAL A 240 21.54 -2.54 -9.76
N ASP A 241 21.74 -1.85 -8.64
CA ASP A 241 22.04 -2.50 -7.36
C ASP A 241 20.76 -3.00 -6.68
N ASP A 242 20.95 -3.96 -5.75
CA ASP A 242 19.92 -4.39 -4.82
C ASP A 242 19.51 -3.20 -3.95
N ILE A 243 18.25 -2.74 -4.08
CA ILE A 243 17.76 -1.53 -3.40
C ILE A 243 17.97 -1.59 -1.88
N TYR A 244 17.84 -2.77 -1.29
CA TYR A 244 18.02 -2.96 0.14
C TYR A 244 19.51 -2.79 0.52
N THR A 245 20.39 -3.50 -0.18
CA THR A 245 21.82 -3.59 0.13
C THR A 245 22.60 -2.35 -0.30
N GLY A 246 22.50 -1.99 -1.58
CA GLY A 246 23.28 -0.91 -2.20
C GLY A 246 22.77 0.49 -1.88
N TRP A 247 21.63 0.60 -1.20
CA TRP A 247 21.08 1.91 -0.89
C TRP A 247 20.39 2.02 0.47
N VAL A 248 19.26 1.34 0.68
CA VAL A 248 18.36 1.65 1.82
C VAL A 248 19.03 1.35 3.16
N ALA A 249 19.71 0.21 3.31
CA ALA A 249 20.46 -0.11 4.53
C ALA A 249 21.55 0.94 4.82
N GLN A 250 22.27 1.38 3.78
CA GLN A 250 23.35 2.36 3.92
C GLN A 250 22.80 3.75 4.26
N ALA A 251 21.72 4.17 3.60
CA ALA A 251 21.09 5.47 3.80
C ALA A 251 20.44 5.59 5.17
N LEU A 252 19.85 4.51 5.67
CA LEU A 252 19.24 4.46 7.01
C LEU A 252 20.26 4.20 8.12
N GLY A 253 21.47 3.76 7.77
CA GLY A 253 22.49 3.42 8.76
C GLY A 253 22.13 2.20 9.61
N ALA A 254 21.31 1.28 9.10
CA ALA A 254 20.76 0.14 9.84
C ALA A 254 21.00 -1.18 9.10
N ASP A 255 21.34 -2.23 9.84
CA ASP A 255 21.36 -3.60 9.30
C ASP A 255 19.92 -4.07 9.13
N LEU A 256 19.56 -4.62 7.96
CA LEU A 256 18.19 -4.95 7.61
C LEU A 256 17.96 -6.46 7.53
N LEU A 257 16.88 -6.92 8.13
CA LEU A 257 16.30 -8.25 7.93
C LEU A 257 15.19 -8.10 6.87
N VAL A 258 15.34 -8.76 5.72
CA VAL A 258 14.46 -8.57 4.55
C VAL A 258 13.65 -9.82 4.29
N GLU A 259 12.34 -9.66 4.26
CA GLU A 259 11.39 -10.61 3.68
C GLU A 259 11.13 -10.22 2.22
N SER A 260 11.21 -11.21 1.34
CA SER A 260 10.71 -11.12 -0.02
C SER A 260 10.48 -12.51 -0.59
N TRP A 261 9.80 -12.60 -1.74
CA TRP A 261 9.54 -13.88 -2.37
C TRP A 261 10.85 -14.55 -2.82
N GLN A 262 11.18 -15.66 -2.15
CA GLN A 262 12.45 -16.37 -2.30
C GLN A 262 12.27 -17.73 -2.95
N ARG A 263 12.36 -17.78 -4.28
CA ARG A 263 12.14 -19.01 -5.06
C ARG A 263 13.37 -19.91 -5.19
N GLN A 264 14.42 -19.70 -4.40
CA GLN A 264 15.73 -20.38 -4.44
C GLN A 264 16.54 -20.19 -5.74
N VAL A 265 15.87 -20.14 -6.91
CA VAL A 265 16.50 -19.88 -8.20
C VAL A 265 16.66 -18.37 -8.39
N ASN A 266 17.90 -17.91 -8.60
CA ASN A 266 18.27 -16.50 -8.80
C ASN A 266 18.02 -15.55 -7.61
N GLU A 267 17.79 -16.10 -6.41
CA GLU A 267 17.74 -15.28 -5.19
C GLU A 267 19.10 -14.65 -4.91
N LEU A 268 19.10 -13.40 -4.46
CA LEU A 268 20.30 -12.75 -3.96
C LEU A 268 20.57 -13.26 -2.54
N PRO A 269 21.82 -13.65 -2.20
CA PRO A 269 22.14 -14.08 -0.85
C PRO A 269 22.08 -12.92 0.15
N SER A 270 22.09 -13.24 1.43
CA SER A 270 22.43 -12.25 2.47
C SER A 270 23.78 -11.61 2.14
N ASN A 271 23.90 -10.30 2.39
CA ASN A 271 25.08 -9.53 2.01
C ASN A 271 25.60 -8.75 3.23
N CYS A 272 26.85 -9.04 3.60
CA CYS A 272 27.58 -8.35 4.67
C CYS A 272 28.92 -7.78 4.17
N SER A 273 28.98 -7.47 2.87
CA SER A 273 30.19 -6.91 2.26
C SER A 273 30.24 -5.38 2.31
N LEU A 274 29.12 -4.74 2.65
CA LEU A 274 29.00 -3.28 2.83
C LEU A 274 28.90 -2.93 4.33
N PRO A 275 29.12 -1.67 4.73
CA PRO A 275 29.08 -1.26 6.14
C PRO A 275 27.79 -1.59 6.88
N LYS A 276 26.64 -1.55 6.18
CA LYS A 276 25.36 -2.04 6.68
C LYS A 276 24.93 -3.30 5.96
N HIS A 277 24.54 -4.31 6.74
CA HIS A 277 24.28 -5.65 6.29
C HIS A 277 22.80 -5.85 5.92
N VAL A 278 22.55 -6.77 4.99
CA VAL A 278 21.18 -7.14 4.58
C VAL A 278 21.03 -8.65 4.56
N MET A 279 20.23 -9.17 5.49
CA MET A 279 20.02 -10.60 5.71
C MET A 279 18.63 -11.04 5.28
N ASN A 280 18.54 -12.19 4.61
CA ASN A 280 17.27 -12.74 4.15
C ASN A 280 16.54 -13.44 5.29
N ILE A 281 15.32 -12.99 5.60
CA ILE A 281 14.35 -13.74 6.39
C ILE A 281 13.97 -14.98 5.59
N LYS A 282 13.90 -16.14 6.26
CA LYS A 282 13.54 -17.42 5.63
C LYS A 282 12.26 -18.02 6.21
N ARG A 283 11.87 -17.61 7.42
CA ARG A 283 10.66 -18.09 8.08
C ARG A 283 10.01 -16.98 8.90
N ILE A 284 8.68 -16.93 8.81
CA ILE A 284 7.84 -15.93 9.47
C ILE A 284 6.91 -16.62 10.45
N ARG A 285 6.76 -16.04 11.64
CA ARG A 285 5.80 -16.45 12.67
C ARG A 285 4.91 -15.28 13.10
N LEU A 286 3.70 -15.22 12.57
CA LEU A 286 2.67 -14.28 13.02
C LEU A 286 1.96 -14.81 14.29
N PRO A 287 1.30 -13.94 15.08
CA PRO A 287 0.46 -14.36 16.20
C PRO A 287 -0.60 -15.39 15.82
N GLY A 288 -1.13 -16.14 16.79
CA GLY A 288 -2.06 -17.25 16.50
C GLY A 288 -1.33 -18.48 15.95
N PRO A 289 -0.18 -18.82 16.55
CA PRO A 289 1.08 -19.30 15.93
C PRO A 289 1.07 -19.62 14.43
N VAL A 290 0.82 -18.63 13.57
CA VAL A 290 0.86 -18.80 12.11
C VAL A 290 2.31 -18.83 11.63
N LEU A 291 2.77 -19.98 11.14
CA LEU A 291 4.17 -20.19 10.73
C LEU A 291 4.26 -20.58 9.26
N PHE A 292 5.10 -19.91 8.47
CA PHE A 292 5.33 -20.28 7.06
C PHE A 292 6.71 -19.82 6.55
N GLN A 293 7.11 -20.39 5.41
CA GLN A 293 8.40 -20.14 4.76
C GLN A 293 8.30 -18.96 3.78
N SER A 294 9.38 -18.19 3.62
CA SER A 294 9.42 -17.03 2.72
C SER A 294 9.18 -17.36 1.23
N HIS A 295 9.44 -18.60 0.80
CA HIS A 295 9.08 -19.04 -0.56
C HIS A 295 7.56 -19.15 -0.80
N ARG A 296 6.75 -19.08 0.28
CA ARG A 296 5.29 -19.01 0.27
C ARG A 296 4.78 -17.59 0.52
N ASP A 297 5.64 -16.59 0.45
CA ASP A 297 5.30 -15.20 0.74
C ASP A 297 5.68 -14.30 -0.44
N HIS A 298 4.74 -13.47 -0.88
CA HIS A 298 4.91 -12.44 -1.90
C HIS A 298 5.04 -11.04 -1.30
N SER A 299 4.85 -10.87 0.00
CA SER A 299 5.15 -9.63 0.69
C SER A 299 6.61 -9.23 0.50
N LYS A 300 6.87 -7.93 0.55
CA LYS A 300 8.21 -7.38 0.59
C LYS A 300 8.24 -6.37 1.69
N TRP A 301 9.05 -6.64 2.70
CA TRP A 301 9.24 -5.76 3.81
C TRP A 301 10.59 -6.02 4.45
N CYS A 302 11.09 -5.04 5.19
CA CYS A 302 12.28 -5.22 5.99
C CYS A 302 12.16 -4.50 7.32
N VAL A 303 12.95 -4.95 8.29
CA VAL A 303 13.08 -4.33 9.60
C VAL A 303 14.55 -4.20 9.98
N SER A 304 14.89 -3.22 10.81
CA SER A 304 16.23 -3.18 11.40
C SER A 304 16.47 -4.39 12.31
N GLN A 305 17.69 -4.95 12.23
CA GLN A 305 18.13 -6.02 13.11
C GLN A 305 18.24 -5.54 14.56
N ALA A 306 18.91 -4.40 14.75
CA ALA A 306 19.06 -3.72 16.02
C ALA A 306 17.73 -3.06 16.43
N TYR A 307 17.38 -3.17 17.71
CA TYR A 307 16.08 -2.75 18.23
C TYR A 307 15.96 -1.23 18.37
N GLU A 308 17.09 -0.55 18.55
CA GLU A 308 17.22 0.89 18.71
C GLU A 308 16.98 1.66 17.40
N ASP A 309 17.25 1.06 16.24
CA ASP A 309 17.10 1.70 14.94
C ASP A 309 15.61 1.87 14.54
N GLN A 310 14.75 0.96 15.02
CA GLN A 310 13.29 0.96 14.82
C GLN A 310 12.80 1.12 13.37
N VAL A 311 13.58 0.70 12.38
CA VAL A 311 13.21 0.82 10.97
C VAL A 311 12.23 -0.28 10.59
N THR A 312 11.13 0.08 9.92
CA THR A 312 10.33 -0.85 9.11
C THR A 312 10.10 -0.27 7.74
N CYS A 313 10.26 -1.07 6.68
CA CYS A 313 9.87 -0.69 5.35
C CYS A 313 8.97 -1.75 4.71
N LEU A 314 8.04 -1.32 3.87
CA LEU A 314 7.25 -2.17 2.98
C LEU A 314 7.46 -1.73 1.54
N GLY A 315 7.44 -2.65 0.58
CA GLY A 315 7.48 -2.20 -0.81
C GLY A 315 7.36 -3.27 -1.87
N ASP A 316 8.12 -3.06 -2.95
CA ASP A 316 7.80 -3.61 -4.26
C ASP A 316 8.67 -4.80 -4.66
N LEU A 317 9.99 -4.68 -4.43
CA LEU A 317 11.00 -5.50 -5.11
C LEU A 317 11.40 -6.72 -4.30
N ASN A 318 11.39 -7.89 -4.97
CA ASN A 318 12.06 -9.07 -4.44
C ASN A 318 13.58 -8.92 -4.49
N ARG A 319 14.28 -9.63 -3.61
CA ARG A 319 15.74 -9.81 -3.70
C ARG A 319 16.09 -10.94 -4.69
N GLU A 320 15.81 -10.71 -5.98
CA GLU A 320 16.15 -11.61 -7.09
C GLU A 320 16.92 -10.85 -8.19
N LYS A 321 17.87 -11.52 -8.87
CA LYS A 321 18.73 -10.88 -9.90
C LYS A 321 17.96 -10.13 -10.99
N MET A 322 16.82 -10.67 -11.43
CA MET A 322 16.01 -10.04 -12.50
C MET A 322 15.29 -8.77 -12.03
N GLN A 323 15.07 -8.59 -10.72
CA GLN A 323 14.44 -7.38 -10.18
C GLN A 323 15.41 -6.21 -10.06
N LEU A 324 16.72 -6.45 -10.22
CA LEU A 324 17.74 -5.39 -10.22
C LEU A 324 17.52 -4.36 -11.33
N TRP A 325 16.97 -4.80 -12.46
CA TRP A 325 16.75 -3.99 -13.67
C TRP A 325 15.31 -3.47 -13.77
N ARG A 326 14.60 -3.34 -12.65
CA ARG A 326 13.22 -2.88 -12.61
C ARG A 326 13.06 -1.71 -11.65
N GLY A 327 12.17 -0.79 -12.03
CA GLY A 327 11.70 0.24 -11.11
C GLY A 327 10.93 -0.37 -9.94
N GLY A 328 10.99 0.27 -8.78
CA GLY A 328 10.34 -0.17 -7.56
C GLY A 328 10.84 0.59 -6.36
N GLY A 329 10.14 0.49 -5.23
CA GLY A 329 10.49 1.26 -4.04
C GLY A 329 10.14 0.60 -2.72
N LEU A 330 10.43 1.33 -1.66
CA LEU A 330 10.13 1.04 -0.27
C LEU A 330 9.54 2.29 0.40
N VAL A 331 8.49 2.11 1.18
CA VAL A 331 7.98 3.11 2.13
C VAL A 331 8.43 2.69 3.52
N CYS A 332 9.35 3.45 4.11
CA CYS A 332 9.95 3.21 5.40
C CYS A 332 9.33 4.10 6.48
N THR A 333 9.33 3.64 7.73
CA THR A 333 8.88 4.37 8.92
C THR A 333 9.75 4.00 10.11
N PHE A 334 9.76 4.89 11.10
CA PHE A 334 10.39 4.70 12.40
C PHE A 334 9.34 4.53 13.51
N ASN A 335 8.09 4.26 13.14
CA ASN A 335 7.01 4.08 14.11
C ASN A 335 7.29 2.84 14.99
N PRO A 336 7.39 2.99 16.32
CA PRO A 336 7.75 1.89 17.21
C PRO A 336 6.69 0.78 17.27
N LEU A 337 5.41 1.09 17.02
CA LEU A 337 4.34 0.10 16.98
C LEU A 337 4.48 -0.80 15.74
N ILE A 338 4.71 -0.19 14.58
CA ILE A 338 4.92 -0.92 13.32
C ILE A 338 6.20 -1.75 13.42
N TYR A 339 7.29 -1.16 13.92
CA TYR A 339 8.55 -1.87 14.12
C TYR A 339 8.41 -3.07 15.03
N LYS A 340 7.80 -2.89 16.21
CA LYS A 340 7.56 -4.00 17.13
C LYS A 340 6.74 -5.11 16.48
N ALA A 341 5.68 -4.75 15.75
CA ALA A 341 4.80 -5.71 15.09
C ALA A 341 5.55 -6.55 14.03
N PHE A 342 6.37 -5.94 13.17
CA PHE A 342 7.13 -6.67 12.16
C PHE A 342 8.37 -7.40 12.72
N ARG A 343 9.09 -6.78 13.65
CA ARG A 343 10.29 -7.38 14.24
C ARG A 343 9.99 -8.67 14.98
N GLN A 344 8.82 -8.76 15.61
CA GLN A 344 8.35 -9.95 16.33
C GLN A 344 8.01 -11.13 15.42
N VAL A 345 7.72 -10.90 14.13
CA VAL A 345 7.35 -11.99 13.22
C VAL A 345 8.52 -12.63 12.51
N VAL A 346 9.73 -12.07 12.65
CA VAL A 346 10.96 -12.68 12.16
C VAL A 346 11.27 -13.92 13.01
N ASP A 347 11.01 -15.11 12.48
CA ASP A 347 11.26 -16.37 13.19
C ASP A 347 12.64 -16.94 12.89
N TRP A 348 13.08 -16.87 11.63
CA TRP A 348 14.42 -17.29 11.23
C TRP A 348 14.89 -16.53 10.00
N TYR A 349 16.17 -16.17 9.98
CA TYR A 349 16.85 -15.51 8.88
C TYR A 349 18.24 -16.11 8.67
N LEU A 350 18.78 -15.97 7.46
CA LEU A 350 20.16 -16.32 7.16
C LEU A 350 21.06 -15.14 7.45
N GLY A 351 21.90 -15.28 8.47
CA GLY A 351 23.04 -14.40 8.67
C GLY A 351 24.05 -14.50 7.52
N CYS A 352 25.08 -13.68 7.65
CA CYS A 352 26.40 -14.03 7.16
C CYS A 352 27.12 -14.78 8.30
#